data_AF-A0A0J0UWD3-F1
#
_entry.id   AF-A0A0J0UWD3-F1
#
_cell.length_a   1.000
_cell.length_b   1.000
_cell.length_c   1.000
_cell.angle_alpha   90.00
_cell.angle_beta   90.00
_cell.angle_gamma   90.00
#
_symmetry.space_group_name_H-M   'P 1'
#
loop_
_entity.id
_entity.type
_entity.pdbx_description
1 polymer ?
#
loop_
_entity_poly.entity_id
_entity_poly.type
_entity_poly.pdbx_seq_one_letter_code
_entity_poly.pdbx_strand_id
1 'polypeptide(L)'
;MLAGNEWLIVLVVVGSIGALVWLMLSVGSSSPAGVSAAQVHGNADDVLRDLQLATAGAKNTVTRRDTPDSLTAVWTHTPGWAIVVAVLLFPIGLIALVSRTSEVGTVFVNQESDGIARMQIAGVFNSTTSAAINAVIKSRS
;
A
#
# COMPACT_ATOMS: atom_id res chain seq x y z
N MET A 1 33.08 14.43 -32.61
CA MET A 1 32.58 13.23 -33.31
C MET A 1 32.79 12.06 -32.37
N LEU A 2 31.74 11.60 -31.69
CA LEU A 2 31.83 10.46 -30.78
C LEU A 2 32.05 9.18 -31.62
N ALA A 3 33.09 8.42 -31.33
CA ALA A 3 33.48 7.21 -32.04
C ALA A 3 32.45 6.10 -31.80
N GLY A 4 32.28 5.19 -32.77
CA GLY A 4 31.09 4.33 -32.94
C GLY A 4 30.65 3.41 -31.80
N ASN A 5 31.39 3.31 -30.69
CA ASN A 5 31.04 2.58 -29.48
C ASN A 5 30.46 3.46 -28.36
N GLU A 6 30.71 4.78 -28.37
CA GLU A 6 30.26 5.71 -27.35
C GLU A 6 28.73 5.94 -27.40
N TRP A 7 28.13 5.87 -28.59
CA TRP A 7 26.68 5.90 -28.77
C TRP A 7 25.98 4.71 -28.11
N LEU A 8 26.63 3.55 -28.09
CA LEU A 8 26.09 2.33 -27.51
C LEU A 8 26.11 2.43 -25.98
N ILE A 9 27.16 3.03 -25.40
CA ILE A 9 27.25 3.32 -23.97
C ILE A 9 26.16 4.34 -23.58
N VAL A 10 25.99 5.42 -24.34
CA VAL A 10 24.96 6.43 -24.07
C VAL A 10 23.56 5.82 -24.15
N LEU A 11 23.26 4.99 -25.16
CA LEU A 11 21.98 4.31 -25.28
C LEU A 11 21.72 3.33 -24.13
N VAL A 12 22.75 2.58 -23.69
CA VAL A 12 22.63 1.66 -22.56
C VAL A 12 22.39 2.44 -21.27
N VAL A 13 23.10 3.55 -21.03
CA VAL A 13 22.92 4.40 -19.84
C VAL A 13 21.55 5.06 -19.84
N VAL A 14 21.13 5.66 -20.95
CA VAL A 14 19.80 6.31 -21.05
C VAL A 14 18.67 5.28 -20.95
N GLY A 15 18.83 4.11 -21.58
CA GLY A 15 17.85 3.02 -21.51
C GLY A 15 17.73 2.42 -20.11
N SER A 16 18.86 2.24 -19.40
CA SER A 16 18.84 1.75 -18.03
C SER A 16 18.30 2.78 -17.04
N ILE A 17 18.61 4.07 -17.21
CA ILE A 17 17.97 5.15 -16.43
C ILE A 17 16.46 5.18 -16.70
N GLY A 18 16.03 5.12 -17.97
CA GLY A 18 14.63 5.11 -18.35
C GLY A 18 13.86 3.90 -17.77
N ALA A 19 14.46 2.71 -17.84
CA ALA A 19 13.90 1.50 -17.25
C ALA A 19 13.81 1.60 -15.72
N LEU A 20 14.80 2.20 -15.07
CA LEU A 20 14.84 2.39 -13.63
C LEU A 20 13.79 3.42 -13.18
N VAL A 21 13.62 4.52 -13.92
CA VAL A 21 12.55 5.51 -13.71
C VAL A 21 11.17 4.89 -13.92
N TRP A 22 11.00 4.10 -14.98
CA TRP A 22 9.73 3.41 -15.26
C TRP A 22 9.36 2.39 -14.19
N LEU A 23 10.33 1.55 -13.77
CA LEU A 23 10.15 0.60 -12.67
C LEU A 23 9.80 1.34 -11.37
N MET A 24 10.45 2.47 -11.08
CA MET A 24 10.21 3.28 -9.88
C MET A 24 8.81 3.93 -9.88
N LEU A 25 8.33 4.43 -11.02
CA LEU A 25 6.96 4.94 -11.16
C LEU A 25 5.93 3.82 -10.98
N SER A 26 6.23 2.60 -11.42
CA SER A 26 5.33 1.45 -11.26
C SER A 26 5.19 0.96 -9.81
N VAL A 27 6.20 1.20 -8.96
CA VAL A 27 6.19 0.79 -7.54
C VAL A 27 5.38 1.77 -6.67
N GLY A 28 5.11 2.98 -7.15
CA GLY A 28 4.47 4.05 -6.38
C GLY A 28 2.97 4.24 -6.58
N SER A 29 2.28 3.42 -7.39
CA SER A 29 0.84 3.56 -7.56
C SER A 29 0.08 2.96 -6.37
N SER A 30 -0.05 3.71 -5.28
CA SER A 30 -1.11 3.48 -4.30
C SER A 30 -2.43 3.60 -5.08
N SER A 31 -3.10 2.46 -5.32
CA SER A 31 -4.45 2.50 -5.88
C SER A 31 -5.32 3.23 -4.87
N PRO A 32 -5.98 4.34 -5.24
CA PRO A 32 -6.95 4.96 -4.34
C PRO A 32 -7.98 3.88 -4.03
N ALA A 33 -8.10 3.45 -2.78
CA ALA A 33 -9.14 2.49 -2.43
C ALA A 33 -10.46 3.25 -2.59
N GLY A 34 -11.15 2.99 -3.70
CA GLY A 34 -12.54 3.36 -3.84
C GLY A 34 -13.28 2.82 -2.63
N VAL A 35 -14.21 3.60 -2.09
CA VAL A 35 -15.04 3.17 -0.96
C VAL A 35 -15.71 1.87 -1.36
N SER A 36 -15.21 0.77 -0.83
CA SER A 36 -15.63 -0.58 -1.22
C SER A 36 -16.45 -1.13 -0.06
N ALA A 37 -17.71 -1.46 -0.35
CA ALA A 37 -18.58 -2.09 0.60
C ALA A 37 -18.68 -3.59 0.28
N ALA A 38 -18.53 -4.43 1.29
CA ALA A 38 -18.72 -5.87 1.19
C ALA A 38 -19.62 -6.37 2.31
N GLN A 39 -20.50 -7.32 2.01
CA GLN A 39 -21.30 -8.02 3.03
C GLN A 39 -20.56 -9.31 3.42
N VAL A 40 -20.51 -9.58 4.71
CA VAL A 40 -19.82 -10.74 5.28
C VAL A 40 -20.66 -11.39 6.36
N HIS A 41 -20.67 -12.72 6.38
CA HIS A 41 -21.35 -13.51 7.39
C HIS A 41 -20.57 -13.56 8.71
N GLY A 42 -21.30 -13.44 9.81
CA GLY A 42 -20.79 -13.52 11.17
C GLY A 42 -21.00 -12.24 11.98
N ASN A 43 -20.64 -12.33 13.25
CA ASN A 43 -20.74 -11.20 14.16
C ASN A 43 -19.67 -10.14 13.84
N ALA A 44 -19.99 -8.85 13.99
CA ALA A 44 -19.07 -7.76 13.66
C ALA A 44 -17.74 -7.86 14.41
N ASP A 45 -17.78 -8.28 15.68
CA ASP A 45 -16.59 -8.49 16.50
C ASP A 45 -15.67 -9.61 15.98
N ASP A 46 -16.25 -10.71 15.49
CA ASP A 46 -15.46 -11.82 14.95
C ASP A 46 -14.83 -11.43 13.61
N VAL A 47 -15.56 -10.69 12.78
CA VAL A 47 -15.05 -10.13 11.53
C VAL A 47 -13.90 -9.16 11.79
N LEU A 48 -14.05 -8.25 12.75
CA LEU A 48 -12.99 -7.30 13.13
C LEU A 48 -11.76 -7.99 13.72
N ARG A 49 -11.97 -9.03 14.54
CA ARG A 49 -10.89 -9.84 15.08
C ARG A 49 -10.10 -10.56 13.98
N ASP A 50 -10.80 -11.17 13.03
CA ASP A 50 -10.16 -11.85 11.89
C ASP A 50 -9.42 -10.87 10.98
N LEU A 51 -10.02 -9.70 10.71
CA LEU A 51 -9.36 -8.63 9.99
C LEU A 51 -8.09 -8.19 10.70
N GLN A 52 -8.13 -7.99 12.01
CA GLN A 52 -6.97 -7.59 12.80
C GLN A 52 -5.86 -8.67 12.74
N LEU A 53 -6.23 -9.96 12.87
CA LEU A 53 -5.28 -11.06 12.77
C LEU A 53 -4.67 -11.18 11.37
N ALA A 54 -5.48 -11.04 10.32
CA ALA A 54 -5.02 -11.13 8.94
C ALA A 54 -4.12 -9.94 8.56
N THR A 55 -4.39 -8.75 9.10
CA THR A 55 -3.65 -7.53 8.78
C THR A 55 -2.42 -7.31 9.66
N ALA A 56 -2.33 -7.95 10.83
CA ALA A 56 -1.15 -7.90 11.72
C ALA A 56 0.14 -8.43 11.08
N GLY A 57 0.04 -9.26 10.02
CA GLY A 57 1.20 -9.76 9.27
C GLY A 57 1.78 -8.77 8.23
N ALA A 58 1.14 -7.62 8.01
CA ALA A 58 1.55 -6.67 6.99
C ALA A 58 2.79 -5.86 7.42
N LYS A 59 3.86 -5.93 6.60
CA LYS A 59 5.11 -5.19 6.86
C LYS A 59 4.89 -3.68 6.82
N ASN A 60 5.52 -2.98 7.77
CA ASN A 60 5.44 -1.52 7.94
C ASN A 60 4.02 -0.99 8.12
N THR A 61 3.10 -1.84 8.57
CA THR A 61 1.71 -1.48 8.84
C THR A 61 1.44 -1.65 10.32
N VAL A 62 0.85 -0.63 10.93
CA VAL A 62 0.36 -0.67 12.30
C VAL A 62 -1.16 -0.66 12.25
N THR A 63 -1.77 -1.70 12.80
CA THR A 63 -3.23 -1.82 12.89
C THR A 63 -3.69 -1.44 14.29
N ARG A 64 -4.66 -0.54 14.40
CA ARG A 64 -5.25 -0.10 15.65
C ARG A 64 -6.77 -0.15 15.55
N ARG A 65 -7.42 -0.68 16.58
CA ARG A 65 -8.87 -0.55 16.76
C ARG A 65 -9.14 0.78 17.45
N ASP A 66 -9.55 1.78 16.68
CA ASP A 66 -9.84 3.13 17.20
C ASP A 66 -11.26 3.23 17.79
N THR A 67 -12.21 2.46 17.25
CA THR A 67 -13.58 2.34 17.76
C THR A 67 -14.01 0.87 17.80
N PRO A 68 -15.08 0.51 18.55
CA PRO A 68 -15.60 -0.86 18.57
C PRO A 68 -15.89 -1.38 17.16
N ASP A 69 -16.32 -0.52 16.25
CA ASP A 69 -16.77 -0.92 14.91
C ASP A 69 -15.73 -0.61 13.81
N SER A 70 -14.51 -0.18 14.17
CA SER A 70 -13.51 0.23 13.19
C SER A 70 -12.10 -0.30 13.44
N LEU A 71 -11.44 -0.71 12.37
CA LEU A 71 -10.02 -1.06 12.33
C LEU A 71 -9.28 -0.08 11.42
N THR A 72 -8.35 0.69 11.98
CA THR A 72 -7.48 1.60 11.25
C THR A 72 -6.13 0.94 11.02
N ALA A 73 -5.65 0.95 9.78
CA ALA A 73 -4.31 0.51 9.40
C ALA A 73 -3.51 1.71 8.89
N VAL A 74 -2.38 1.97 9.53
CA VAL A 74 -1.42 3.01 9.11
C VAL A 74 -0.23 2.33 8.48
N TRP A 75 0.03 2.61 7.22
CA TRP A 75 1.18 2.08 6.48
C TRP A 75 2.21 3.17 6.24
N THR A 76 3.46 2.92 6.63
CA THR A 76 4.57 3.85 6.39
C THR A 76 5.51 3.31 5.33
N HIS A 77 5.81 4.13 4.32
CA HIS A 77 6.74 3.78 3.26
C HIS A 77 7.62 4.98 2.85
N THR A 78 8.73 4.68 2.17
CA THR A 78 9.55 5.71 1.54
C THR A 78 8.93 6.05 0.19
N PRO A 79 8.54 7.31 -0.06
CA PRO A 79 7.84 7.65 -1.28
C PRO A 79 8.77 7.52 -2.50
N GLY A 80 8.23 7.12 -3.65
CA GLY A 80 9.05 6.86 -4.86
C GLY A 80 9.90 8.07 -5.30
N TRP A 81 9.39 9.29 -5.12
CA TRP A 81 10.13 10.52 -5.43
C TRP A 81 11.42 10.65 -4.62
N ALA A 82 11.44 10.17 -3.38
CA ALA A 82 12.62 10.22 -2.53
C ALA A 82 13.75 9.35 -3.07
N ILE A 83 13.41 8.22 -3.67
CA ILE A 83 14.37 7.34 -4.34
C ILE A 83 14.91 8.02 -5.60
N VAL A 84 14.05 8.67 -6.39
CA VAL A 84 14.46 9.43 -7.59
C VAL A 84 15.43 10.54 -7.21
N VAL A 85 15.11 11.33 -6.19
CA VAL A 85 15.99 12.39 -5.67
C VAL A 85 17.33 11.81 -5.21
N ALA A 86 17.31 10.66 -4.55
CA ALA A 86 18.53 10.00 -4.07
C ALA A 86 19.47 9.55 -5.19
N VAL A 87 18.91 9.04 -6.30
CA VAL A 87 19.68 8.61 -7.47
C VAL A 87 20.22 9.80 -8.25
N LEU A 88 19.40 10.84 -8.48
CA LEU A 88 19.78 11.99 -9.31
C LEU A 88 20.81 12.90 -8.64
N LEU A 89 20.76 13.06 -7.32
CA LEU A 89 21.61 13.99 -6.57
C LEU A 89 22.68 13.27 -5.73
N PHE A 90 23.01 12.02 -6.05
CA PHE A 90 24.00 11.25 -5.30
C PHE A 90 25.36 11.99 -5.25
N PRO A 91 26.00 12.14 -4.07
CA PRO A 91 25.66 11.51 -2.78
C PRO A 91 24.72 12.35 -1.88
N ILE A 92 24.54 13.64 -2.17
CA ILE A 92 23.73 14.57 -1.34
C ILE A 92 22.27 14.09 -1.25
N GLY A 93 21.76 13.52 -2.32
CA GLY A 93 20.39 13.01 -2.43
C GLY A 93 20.07 11.86 -1.47
N LEU A 94 21.06 11.18 -0.87
CA LEU A 94 20.81 10.10 0.09
C LEU A 94 19.96 10.55 1.28
N ILE A 95 19.98 11.84 1.64
CA ILE A 95 19.14 12.38 2.71
C ILE A 95 17.64 12.25 2.41
N ALA A 96 17.25 12.22 1.13
CA ALA A 96 15.87 12.05 0.72
C ALA A 96 15.32 10.67 1.14
N LEU A 97 16.15 9.62 1.22
CA LEU A 97 15.74 8.27 1.65
C LEU A 97 15.26 8.21 3.11
N VAL A 98 15.59 9.23 3.92
CA VAL A 98 15.08 9.35 5.28
C VAL A 98 13.62 9.80 5.29
N SER A 99 13.13 10.42 4.21
CA SER A 99 11.73 10.82 4.11
C SER A 99 10.82 9.58 4.17
N ARG A 100 9.87 9.64 5.09
CA ARG A 100 8.83 8.62 5.26
C ARG A 100 7.49 9.28 5.09
N THR A 101 6.62 8.64 4.35
CA THR A 101 5.23 9.03 4.17
C THR A 101 4.37 7.94 4.81
N SER A 102 3.30 8.38 5.48
CA SER A 102 2.32 7.48 6.09
C SER A 102 0.99 7.65 5.39
N GLU A 103 0.39 6.53 5.01
CA GLU A 103 -0.96 6.44 4.45
C GLU A 103 -1.87 5.73 5.46
N VAL A 104 -3.14 6.14 5.51
CA VAL A 104 -4.12 5.63 6.46
C VAL A 104 -5.27 5.00 5.69
N GLY A 105 -5.63 3.79 6.10
CA GLY A 105 -6.84 3.10 5.67
C GLY A 105 -7.67 2.72 6.88
N THR A 106 -8.99 2.84 6.79
CA THR A 106 -9.92 2.47 7.86
C THR A 106 -10.97 1.52 7.31
N VAL A 107 -11.19 0.42 8.03
CA VAL A 107 -12.25 -0.54 7.78
C VAL A 107 -13.31 -0.36 8.86
N PHE A 108 -14.53 -0.05 8.45
CA PHE A 108 -15.70 0.01 9.32
C PHE A 108 -16.52 -1.26 9.14
N VAL A 109 -16.95 -1.87 10.23
CA VAL A 109 -17.78 -3.08 10.22
C VAL A 109 -19.04 -2.76 11.02
N ASN A 110 -20.16 -2.56 10.32
CA ASN A 110 -21.45 -2.28 10.93
C ASN A 110 -22.34 -3.52 10.84
N GLN A 111 -23.00 -3.89 11.93
CA GLN A 111 -23.95 -5.00 11.91
C GLN A 111 -25.25 -4.57 11.21
N GLU A 112 -25.65 -5.31 10.17
CA GLU A 112 -26.81 -4.94 9.34
C GLU A 112 -28.06 -5.76 9.72
N SER A 113 -27.91 -7.08 9.89
CA SER A 113 -28.95 -7.96 10.42
C SER A 113 -28.33 -9.13 11.18
N ASP A 114 -29.16 -9.91 11.87
CA ASP A 114 -28.71 -11.06 12.67
C ASP A 114 -27.86 -12.03 11.82
N GLY A 115 -26.55 -12.08 12.09
CA GLY A 115 -25.57 -12.88 11.36
C GLY A 115 -24.93 -12.26 10.10
N ILE A 116 -25.26 -11.02 9.71
CA ILE A 116 -24.67 -10.32 8.56
C ILE A 116 -24.07 -8.98 8.99
N ALA A 117 -22.77 -8.82 8.72
CA ALA A 117 -22.04 -7.58 8.92
C ALA A 117 -21.74 -6.91 7.57
N ARG A 118 -21.90 -5.59 7.51
CA ARG A 118 -21.51 -4.75 6.38
C ARG A 118 -20.14 -4.15 6.67
N MET A 119 -19.18 -4.49 5.82
CA MET A 119 -17.83 -3.92 5.83
C MET A 119 -17.78 -2.74 4.86
N GLN A 120 -17.26 -1.59 5.31
CA GLN A 120 -16.94 -0.43 4.48
C GLN A 120 -15.45 -0.13 4.60
N ILE A 121 -14.77 -0.04 3.47
CA ILE A 121 -13.32 0.20 3.41
C ILE A 121 -13.11 1.61 2.90
N ALA A 122 -12.33 2.42 3.63
CA ALA A 122 -12.00 3.79 3.28
C ALA A 122 -10.48 4.04 3.40
N GLY A 123 -9.96 4.97 2.61
CA GLY A 123 -8.54 5.36 2.67
C GLY A 123 -7.64 4.52 1.78
N VAL A 124 -6.37 4.35 2.14
CA VAL A 124 -5.41 3.60 1.33
C VAL A 124 -4.77 2.50 2.16
N PHE A 125 -4.72 1.30 1.58
CA PHE A 125 -4.10 0.12 2.17
C PHE A 125 -2.97 -0.34 1.26
N ASN A 126 -1.90 -0.88 1.86
CA ASN A 126 -0.88 -1.55 1.05
C ASN A 126 -1.48 -2.83 0.42
N SER A 127 -0.78 -3.38 -0.58
CA SER A 127 -1.23 -4.57 -1.31
C SER A 127 -1.42 -5.79 -0.41
N THR A 128 -0.56 -5.97 0.60
CA THR A 128 -0.64 -7.08 1.57
C THR A 128 -1.88 -6.99 2.46
N THR A 129 -2.15 -5.80 3.01
CA THR A 129 -3.31 -5.51 3.85
C THR A 129 -4.59 -5.61 3.02
N SER A 130 -4.59 -5.11 1.79
CA SER A 130 -5.72 -5.25 0.86
C SER A 130 -5.99 -6.72 0.52
N ALA A 131 -4.95 -7.51 0.25
CA ALA A 131 -5.08 -8.95 0.00
C ALA A 131 -5.60 -9.70 1.23
N ALA A 132 -5.14 -9.34 2.43
CA ALA A 132 -5.61 -9.90 3.69
C ALA A 132 -7.10 -9.59 3.93
N ILE A 133 -7.53 -8.34 3.72
CA ILE A 133 -8.93 -7.94 3.82
C ILE A 133 -9.79 -8.71 2.81
N ASN A 134 -9.34 -8.79 1.55
CA ASN A 134 -10.05 -9.55 0.51
C ASN A 134 -10.13 -11.05 0.82
N ALA A 135 -9.12 -11.63 1.47
CA ALA A 135 -9.14 -13.02 1.91
C ALA A 135 -10.20 -13.25 3.00
N VAL A 136 -10.35 -12.31 3.95
CA VAL A 136 -11.40 -12.37 4.99
C VAL A 136 -12.80 -12.19 4.38
N ILE A 137 -12.96 -11.27 3.43
CA ILE A 137 -14.23 -11.12 2.71
C ILE A 137 -14.59 -12.42 2.01
N LYS A 138 -13.64 -13.03 1.29
CA LYS A 138 -13.87 -14.27 0.54
C LYS A 138 -14.12 -15.49 1.44
N SER A 139 -13.55 -15.54 2.65
CA SER A 139 -13.80 -16.66 3.58
C SER A 139 -15.15 -16.57 4.28
N ARG A 140 -15.77 -15.38 4.29
CA ARG A 140 -17.02 -15.08 5.01
C ARG A 140 -18.17 -14.65 4.09
N SER A 141 -17.97 -14.58 2.78
CA SER A 141 -19.01 -14.38 1.76
C SER A 141 -19.76 -15.70 1.52
#